data_AF-A0A7K9I5L8-F1
#
_entry.id   AF-A0A7K9I5L8-F1
#
_cell.length_a   1.000
_cell.length_b   1.000
_cell.length_c   1.000
_cell.angle_alpha   90.00
_cell.angle_beta   90.00
_cell.angle_gamma   90.00
#
_symmetry.space_group_name_H-M   'P 1'
#
loop_
_entity.id
_entity.type
_entity.pdbx_description
1 polymer ?
#
loop_
_entity_poly.entity_id
_entity_poly.type
_entity_poly.pdbx_seq_one_letter_code
_entity_poly.pdbx_strand_id
1 'polypeptide(L)'
;MGKSLSHLPMHTSKEDGYEGATVSDNMRNRLVHSELHNDDNRCGDVSQFPYVEFTGRDSVTCPTCQGTGRIPRGQENQLVALIPYSDQRLRPRRTKLYVTASVIVCLLLSGLAVFFLFPRSIDVEYVGVKSVYVSYEQARRIIYLNITNTLNITNNNYYSVEVANITAQVQFSKTVIGKARLNNITNIGPLDMKQIDYMVPTVIQDEMSYMFDFCTLPSIKVHNIVVMMQVTVTTSYLGHSEQISQERYQYVDCGGNTTYQLGQSEYLNVLQPPQ
;
A
#
# COMPACT_ATOMS: atom_id res chain seq x y z
N MET A 1 24.64 -39.39 -25.55
CA MET A 1 25.56 -38.22 -25.48
C MET A 1 24.94 -37.21 -24.52
N GLY A 2 25.63 -36.42 -23.69
CA GLY A 2 27.03 -35.96 -23.71
C GLY A 2 27.08 -34.55 -24.34
N LYS A 3 27.66 -33.49 -23.72
CA LYS A 3 28.64 -33.40 -22.61
C LYS A 3 28.33 -32.23 -21.63
N SER A 4 29.19 -32.06 -20.62
CA SER A 4 29.22 -30.96 -19.62
C SER A 4 30.46 -30.06 -19.84
N LEU A 5 30.78 -29.17 -18.87
CA LEU A 5 31.91 -28.21 -18.74
C LEU A 5 31.63 -26.79 -19.30
N SER A 6 32.18 -25.69 -18.76
CA SER A 6 33.30 -25.53 -17.81
C SER A 6 33.17 -24.39 -16.76
N HIS A 7 34.13 -24.36 -15.83
CA HIS A 7 34.28 -23.51 -14.63
C HIS A 7 34.77 -22.05 -14.86
N LEU A 8 34.45 -21.15 -13.90
CA LEU A 8 35.31 -20.22 -13.10
C LEU A 8 36.56 -19.53 -13.72
N PRO A 9 36.90 -18.29 -13.27
CA PRO A 9 37.68 -18.12 -12.04
C PRO A 9 37.25 -16.95 -11.11
N MET A 10 37.86 -16.88 -9.92
CA MET A 10 37.69 -15.81 -8.93
C MET A 10 38.68 -14.64 -9.13
N HIS A 11 38.45 -13.53 -8.44
CA HIS A 11 39.49 -12.56 -8.10
C HIS A 11 39.50 -12.27 -6.58
N THR A 12 40.69 -12.16 -6.00
CA THR A 12 40.93 -11.80 -4.59
C THR A 12 41.91 -10.65 -4.52
N SER A 13 41.77 -9.78 -3.53
CA SER A 13 42.75 -8.73 -3.21
C SER A 13 42.75 -8.47 -1.71
N LYS A 14 43.92 -8.22 -1.13
CA LYS A 14 44.20 -8.09 0.31
C LYS A 14 45.43 -7.18 0.47
N GLU A 15 45.49 -6.41 1.56
CA GLU A 15 46.64 -5.82 2.28
C GLU A 15 46.21 -4.49 2.95
N ASP A 16 46.91 -3.96 3.95
CA ASP A 16 47.13 -4.36 5.37
C ASP A 16 47.74 -3.10 6.06
N GLY A 17 47.79 -2.86 7.39
CA GLY A 17 47.38 -3.56 8.61
C GLY A 17 47.81 -2.70 9.84
N TYR A 18 47.99 -3.29 11.04
CA TYR A 18 48.72 -2.74 12.21
C TYR A 18 48.11 -1.50 12.96
N GLU A 19 48.18 -1.33 14.30
CA GLU A 19 48.68 -2.18 15.41
C GLU A 19 48.08 -1.83 16.80
N GLY A 20 47.99 -2.81 17.72
CA GLY A 20 48.02 -2.64 19.20
C GLY A 20 46.70 -2.41 19.98
N ALA A 21 46.54 -2.87 21.23
CA ALA A 21 47.30 -3.87 22.01
C ALA A 21 46.55 -4.39 23.28
N THR A 22 46.55 -5.71 23.53
CA THR A 22 46.25 -6.43 24.82
C THR A 22 44.86 -6.23 25.47
N VAL A 23 44.31 -7.13 26.31
CA VAL A 23 44.85 -8.09 27.32
C VAL A 23 44.09 -9.45 27.28
N SER A 24 44.77 -10.53 27.72
CA SER A 24 44.34 -11.87 28.21
C SER A 24 42.84 -12.30 28.19
N ASP A 25 42.50 -13.59 28.08
CA ASP A 25 43.24 -14.72 28.68
C ASP A 25 42.97 -16.13 28.08
N ASN A 26 44.00 -17.00 28.12
CA ASN A 26 43.99 -18.47 28.39
C ASN A 26 43.06 -19.45 27.59
N MET A 27 43.46 -20.70 27.20
CA MET A 27 44.71 -21.47 27.42
C MET A 27 44.80 -22.79 26.59
N ARG A 28 45.95 -23.09 25.94
CA ARG A 28 46.45 -24.42 25.42
C ARG A 28 45.61 -25.14 24.33
N ASN A 29 46.14 -25.94 23.39
CA ASN A 29 47.51 -26.30 22.91
C ASN A 29 47.40 -26.81 21.44
N ARG A 30 48.31 -26.52 20.48
CA ARG A 30 49.56 -27.26 20.10
C ARG A 30 49.36 -28.79 19.87
N LEU A 31 49.86 -29.46 18.82
CA LEU A 31 50.63 -29.24 17.54
C LEU A 31 50.13 -30.34 16.54
N VAL A 32 50.17 -30.31 15.19
CA VAL A 32 51.11 -29.85 14.13
C VAL A 32 52.27 -30.84 13.80
N HIS A 33 52.41 -31.17 12.50
CA HIS A 33 53.45 -31.99 11.80
C HIS A 33 53.44 -33.52 12.06
N SER A 34 53.84 -34.42 11.13
CA SER A 34 54.03 -34.27 9.66
C SER A 34 54.06 -35.62 8.90
N GLU A 35 53.60 -35.57 7.64
CA GLU A 35 54.08 -36.22 6.40
C GLU A 35 54.57 -37.70 6.26
N LEU A 36 54.34 -38.21 5.04
CA LEU A 36 55.13 -39.16 4.22
C LEU A 36 55.06 -40.70 4.39
N HIS A 37 54.39 -41.30 3.39
CA HIS A 37 54.76 -42.48 2.58
C HIS A 37 54.76 -43.93 3.16
N ASN A 38 53.74 -44.66 2.67
CA ASN A 38 53.81 -45.94 1.94
C ASN A 38 54.04 -47.31 2.61
N ASP A 39 53.42 -48.29 1.95
CA ASP A 39 53.64 -49.74 1.89
C ASP A 39 53.22 -50.71 3.02
N ASP A 40 52.48 -51.72 2.55
CA ASP A 40 52.18 -53.07 3.05
C ASP A 40 51.67 -53.34 4.50
N ASN A 41 50.37 -53.65 4.53
CA ASN A 41 49.87 -54.97 4.97
C ASN A 41 50.16 -55.43 6.42
N ARG A 42 49.27 -55.01 7.34
CA ARG A 42 48.85 -55.84 8.47
C ARG A 42 47.42 -55.55 8.94
N CYS A 43 46.84 -56.58 9.58
CA CYS A 43 45.49 -56.60 10.15
C CYS A 43 45.20 -55.35 11.00
N GLY A 44 44.10 -54.64 10.69
CA GLY A 44 43.64 -53.51 11.47
C GLY A 44 43.01 -53.98 12.79
N ASP A 45 43.72 -53.76 13.90
CA ASP A 45 43.28 -54.09 15.25
C ASP A 45 42.04 -53.26 15.66
N VAL A 46 40.86 -53.85 15.50
CA VAL A 46 39.62 -53.30 16.08
C VAL A 46 39.61 -53.69 17.54
N SER A 47 39.86 -52.72 18.41
CA SER A 47 39.82 -52.88 19.87
C SER A 47 38.44 -53.38 20.32
N GLN A 48 38.32 -54.71 20.44
CA GLN A 48 37.04 -55.37 20.67
C GLN A 48 36.67 -55.30 22.16
N PHE A 49 36.18 -54.13 22.57
CA PHE A 49 35.50 -53.95 23.85
C PHE A 49 34.43 -55.05 24.00
N PRO A 50 34.46 -55.85 25.09
CA PRO A 50 33.52 -56.95 25.25
C PRO A 50 32.10 -56.41 25.36
N TYR A 51 31.24 -56.83 24.43
CA TYR A 51 29.82 -56.53 24.47
C TYR A 51 29.20 -57.24 25.69
N VAL A 52 29.00 -56.49 26.76
CA VAL A 52 28.37 -56.95 27.99
C VAL A 52 26.86 -56.71 27.92
N GLU A 53 26.11 -57.79 27.79
CA GLU A 53 24.65 -57.77 27.91
C GLU A 53 24.25 -57.47 29.36
N PHE A 54 24.00 -56.19 29.65
CA PHE A 54 23.34 -55.75 30.88
C PHE A 54 21.85 -56.12 30.87
N THR A 55 21.57 -57.43 30.90
CA THR A 55 20.24 -58.02 31.10
C THR A 55 19.79 -57.90 32.56
N GLY A 56 19.76 -56.66 33.06
CA GLY A 56 19.06 -56.32 34.29
C GLY A 56 17.57 -56.62 34.14
N ARG A 57 16.88 -56.98 35.23
CA ARG A 57 15.49 -57.51 35.16
C ARG A 57 14.47 -56.58 34.49
N ASP A 58 14.78 -55.30 34.36
CA ASP A 58 13.91 -54.27 33.77
C ASP A 58 14.47 -53.71 32.44
N SER A 59 15.49 -54.32 31.82
CA SER A 59 16.10 -53.85 30.58
C SER A 59 15.23 -54.18 29.35
N VAL A 60 14.55 -53.18 28.78
CA VAL A 60 13.78 -53.34 27.54
C VAL A 60 14.72 -53.32 26.33
N THR A 61 14.76 -54.41 25.57
CA THR A 61 15.56 -54.53 24.34
C THR A 61 15.04 -53.55 23.27
N CYS A 62 15.93 -52.76 22.66
CA CYS A 62 15.54 -51.81 21.61
C CYS A 62 14.99 -52.58 20.38
N PRO A 63 13.73 -52.33 19.94
CA PRO A 63 13.11 -53.12 18.87
C PRO A 63 13.79 -52.97 17.52
N THR A 64 14.44 -51.83 17.25
CA THR A 64 15.06 -51.49 15.96
C THR A 64 16.38 -52.20 15.70
N CYS A 65 17.14 -52.55 16.74
CA CYS A 65 18.43 -53.25 16.64
C CYS A 65 18.49 -54.56 17.44
N GLN A 66 17.41 -54.91 18.16
CA GLN A 66 17.28 -56.10 19.01
C GLN A 66 18.45 -56.29 19.99
N GLY A 67 19.00 -55.18 20.50
CA GLY A 67 20.18 -55.15 21.39
C GLY A 67 21.53 -55.19 20.65
N THR A 68 21.61 -55.81 19.48
CA THR A 68 22.85 -56.10 18.72
C THR A 68 23.69 -54.89 18.29
N GLY A 69 23.17 -53.67 18.45
CA GLY A 69 23.84 -52.42 18.05
C GLY A 69 24.01 -52.23 16.53
N ARG A 70 23.54 -53.17 15.71
CA ARG A 70 23.64 -53.13 14.24
C ARG A 70 22.24 -53.10 13.62
N ILE A 71 22.10 -52.42 12.48
CA ILE A 71 20.85 -52.29 11.74
C ILE A 71 21.04 -52.88 10.33
N PRO A 72 20.14 -53.73 9.82
CA PRO A 72 20.28 -54.34 8.50
C PRO A 72 20.33 -53.30 7.35
N ARG A 73 21.46 -53.29 6.63
CA ARG A 73 21.64 -52.52 5.40
C ARG A 73 20.66 -53.03 4.34
N GLY A 74 19.69 -52.19 3.98
CA GLY A 74 18.55 -52.54 3.12
C GLY A 74 17.18 -52.16 3.68
N GLN A 75 17.03 -52.06 5.01
CA GLN A 75 15.77 -51.59 5.65
C GLN A 75 15.79 -50.09 5.99
N GLU A 76 16.80 -49.37 5.50
CA GLU A 76 17.10 -47.97 5.84
C GLU A 76 15.94 -47.02 5.50
N ASN A 77 15.26 -47.26 4.38
CA ASN A 77 14.10 -46.48 3.93
C ASN A 77 12.86 -46.62 4.83
N GLN A 78 12.84 -47.61 5.74
CA GLN A 78 11.76 -47.82 6.71
C GLN A 78 12.08 -47.24 8.10
N LEU A 79 13.30 -46.74 8.33
CA LEU A 79 13.74 -46.10 9.58
C LEU A 79 13.22 -44.66 9.69
N VAL A 80 11.95 -44.43 9.37
CA VAL A 80 11.29 -43.14 9.59
C VAL A 80 11.09 -42.98 11.10
N ALA A 81 11.61 -41.88 11.66
CA ALA A 81 11.36 -41.49 13.04
C ALA A 81 9.91 -41.00 13.22
N LEU A 82 8.97 -41.95 13.22
CA LEU A 82 7.55 -41.71 13.51
C LEU A 82 7.37 -41.34 14.98
N ILE A 83 7.60 -40.07 15.32
CA ILE A 83 7.26 -39.51 16.63
C ILE A 83 5.74 -39.68 16.79
N PRO A 84 5.26 -40.49 17.76
CA PRO A 84 3.83 -40.73 17.90
C PRO A 84 3.13 -39.44 18.34
N TYR A 85 1.95 -39.17 17.78
CA TYR A 85 1.13 -38.00 18.14
C TYR A 85 0.77 -37.96 19.64
N SER A 86 0.87 -39.11 20.31
CA SER A 86 0.68 -39.32 21.75
C SER A 86 1.98 -39.25 22.58
N ASP A 87 3.13 -38.81 22.05
CA ASP A 87 4.36 -38.69 22.84
C ASP A 87 4.16 -37.74 24.06
N GLN A 88 4.22 -38.33 25.25
CA GLN A 88 4.04 -37.65 26.53
C GLN A 88 5.10 -36.55 26.76
N ARG A 89 6.29 -36.67 26.15
CA ARG A 89 7.38 -35.68 26.24
C ARG A 89 7.02 -34.36 25.56
N LEU A 90 6.22 -34.40 24.49
CA LEU A 90 5.72 -33.22 23.79
C LEU A 90 4.67 -32.43 24.59
N ARG A 91 4.29 -32.89 25.79
CA ARG A 91 3.24 -32.30 26.67
C ARG A 91 2.02 -31.84 25.86
N PRO A 92 1.36 -32.75 25.11
CA PRO A 92 0.46 -32.39 24.00
C PRO A 92 -0.66 -31.40 24.36
N ARG A 93 -1.19 -31.43 25.59
CA ARG A 93 -2.19 -30.45 26.07
C ARG A 93 -1.67 -29.00 26.12
N ARG A 94 -0.39 -28.78 26.42
CA ARG A 94 0.23 -27.43 26.40
C ARG A 94 0.60 -27.02 24.97
N THR A 95 1.25 -27.92 24.23
CA THR A 95 1.68 -27.66 22.85
C THR A 95 0.50 -27.36 21.92
N LYS A 96 -0.61 -28.12 22.05
CA LYS A 96 -1.87 -27.81 21.34
C LYS A 96 -2.39 -26.41 21.69
N LEU A 97 -2.38 -26.02 22.97
CA LEU A 97 -2.82 -24.69 23.40
C LEU A 97 -1.95 -23.58 22.81
N TYR A 98 -0.62 -23.71 22.83
CA TYR A 98 0.30 -22.73 22.24
C TYR A 98 0.10 -22.61 20.71
N VAL A 99 -0.08 -23.72 19.99
CA VAL A 99 -0.32 -23.71 18.54
C VAL A 99 -1.70 -23.13 18.20
N THR A 100 -2.76 -23.43 18.96
CA THR A 100 -4.06 -22.78 18.74
C THR A 100 -4.01 -21.29 19.07
N ALA A 101 -3.28 -20.88 20.10
CA ALA A 101 -3.11 -19.48 20.46
C ALA A 101 -2.31 -18.71 19.39
N SER A 102 -1.23 -19.28 18.85
CA SER A 102 -0.45 -18.61 17.79
C SER A 102 -1.23 -18.50 16.48
N VAL A 103 -2.04 -19.50 16.12
CA VAL A 103 -2.97 -19.41 14.97
C VAL A 103 -4.01 -18.31 15.19
N ILE A 104 -4.63 -18.23 16.37
CA ILE A 104 -5.61 -17.18 16.68
C ILE A 104 -4.96 -15.79 16.65
N VAL A 105 -3.78 -15.60 17.26
CA VAL A 105 -3.06 -14.33 17.23
C VAL A 105 -2.65 -13.95 15.80
N CYS A 106 -2.20 -14.90 14.99
CA CYS A 106 -1.88 -14.67 13.58
C CYS A 106 -3.12 -14.20 12.80
N LEU A 107 -4.26 -14.89 12.93
CA LEU A 107 -5.52 -14.53 12.28
C LEU A 107 -6.03 -13.15 12.72
N LEU A 108 -5.90 -12.80 14.01
CA LEU A 108 -6.23 -11.47 14.52
C LEU A 108 -5.32 -10.39 13.92
N LEU A 109 -4.01 -10.60 13.88
CA LEU A 109 -3.05 -9.66 13.29
C LEU A 109 -3.28 -9.48 11.78
N SER A 110 -3.51 -10.56 11.02
CA SER A 110 -3.86 -10.46 9.60
C SER A 110 -5.21 -9.80 9.37
N GLY A 111 -6.21 -10.09 10.21
CA GLY A 111 -7.53 -9.48 10.14
C GLY A 111 -7.50 -7.98 10.40
N LEU A 112 -6.72 -7.54 11.39
CA LEU A 112 -6.47 -6.13 11.67
C LEU A 112 -5.70 -5.45 10.53
N ALA A 113 -4.65 -6.09 9.99
CA ALA A 113 -3.89 -5.56 8.86
C ALA A 113 -4.79 -5.34 7.63
N VAL A 114 -5.67 -6.30 7.31
CA VAL A 114 -6.68 -6.13 6.25
C VAL A 114 -7.68 -5.02 6.61
N PHE A 115 -8.22 -4.99 7.83
CA PHE A 115 -9.20 -3.97 8.24
C PHE A 115 -8.67 -2.52 8.15
N PHE A 116 -7.38 -2.30 8.44
CA PHE A 116 -6.75 -0.97 8.37
C PHE A 116 -6.24 -0.59 6.98
N LEU A 117 -5.83 -1.55 6.15
CA LEU A 117 -5.23 -1.30 4.82
C LEU A 117 -6.23 -1.46 3.65
N PHE A 118 -7.34 -2.17 3.84
CA PHE A 118 -8.35 -2.33 2.79
C PHE A 118 -8.98 -0.96 2.45
N PRO A 119 -9.00 -0.56 1.16
CA PRO A 119 -9.45 0.77 0.77
C PRO A 119 -10.93 0.99 1.09
N ARG A 120 -11.21 2.16 1.65
CA ARG A 120 -12.54 2.73 1.87
C ARG A 120 -12.73 3.92 0.93
N SER A 121 -13.97 4.34 0.74
CA SER A 121 -14.29 5.47 -0.14
C SER A 121 -13.55 6.74 0.29
N ILE A 122 -13.16 7.50 -0.72
CA ILE A 122 -12.82 8.91 -0.58
C ILE A 122 -14.04 9.65 -1.13
N ASP A 123 -14.68 10.46 -0.29
CA ASP A 123 -15.92 11.13 -0.68
C ASP A 123 -15.59 12.55 -1.14
N VAL A 124 -16.03 12.91 -2.34
CA VAL A 124 -15.85 14.24 -2.94
C VAL A 124 -17.20 14.94 -3.01
N GLU A 125 -17.32 16.11 -2.40
CA GLU A 125 -18.56 16.90 -2.38
C GLU A 125 -18.29 18.35 -2.79
N TYR A 126 -18.90 18.75 -3.91
CA TYR A 126 -18.97 20.12 -4.37
C TYR A 126 -19.92 20.93 -3.48
N VAL A 127 -19.35 21.86 -2.71
CA VAL A 127 -20.08 22.70 -1.74
C VAL A 127 -20.82 23.83 -2.46
N GLY A 128 -20.18 24.46 -3.45
CA GLY A 128 -20.78 25.56 -4.21
C GLY A 128 -19.75 26.46 -4.91
N VAL A 129 -20.26 27.45 -5.64
CA VAL A 129 -19.51 28.65 -6.00
C VAL A 129 -19.28 29.47 -4.74
N LYS A 130 -18.04 29.91 -4.52
CA LYS A 130 -17.63 30.81 -3.45
C LYS A 130 -17.63 32.27 -3.91
N SER A 131 -17.17 32.51 -5.13
CA SER A 131 -17.24 33.81 -5.79
C SER A 131 -17.10 33.71 -7.30
N VAL A 132 -17.64 34.69 -8.02
CA VAL A 132 -17.39 34.90 -9.44
C VAL A 132 -16.89 36.33 -9.64
N TYR A 133 -15.78 36.47 -10.36
CA TYR A 133 -15.28 37.76 -10.84
C TYR A 133 -15.53 37.87 -12.34
N VAL A 134 -16.07 39.02 -12.78
CA VAL A 134 -16.54 39.26 -14.15
C VAL A 134 -15.75 40.39 -14.80
N SER A 135 -15.39 40.22 -16.08
CA SER A 135 -14.79 41.26 -16.93
C SER A 135 -15.25 41.13 -18.39
N TYR A 136 -15.21 42.23 -19.15
CA TYR A 136 -15.82 42.35 -20.47
C TYR A 136 -14.85 42.95 -21.50
N GLU A 137 -14.74 42.36 -22.69
CA GLU A 137 -14.06 42.97 -23.85
C GLU A 137 -15.09 43.40 -24.89
N GLN A 138 -15.62 44.63 -24.74
CA GLN A 138 -16.70 45.16 -25.58
C GLN A 138 -16.35 45.23 -27.07
N ALA A 139 -15.08 45.41 -27.43
CA ALA A 139 -14.61 45.42 -28.82
C ALA A 139 -14.76 44.07 -29.54
N ARG A 140 -14.85 42.96 -28.79
CA ARG A 140 -14.99 41.59 -29.32
C ARG A 140 -16.26 40.85 -28.85
N ARG A 141 -17.08 41.47 -28.00
CA ARG A 141 -18.19 40.83 -27.27
C ARG A 141 -17.77 39.57 -26.49
N ILE A 142 -16.61 39.61 -25.83
CA ILE A 142 -16.13 38.50 -24.98
C ILE A 142 -16.45 38.80 -23.52
N ILE A 143 -16.92 37.78 -22.80
CA ILE A 143 -17.06 37.81 -21.33
C ILE A 143 -16.00 36.89 -20.72
N TYR A 144 -15.27 37.41 -19.73
CA TYR A 144 -14.33 36.66 -18.90
C TYR A 144 -14.95 36.45 -17.51
N LEU A 145 -15.05 35.19 -17.09
CA LEU A 145 -15.68 34.77 -15.84
C LEU A 145 -14.70 33.88 -15.06
N ASN A 146 -14.15 34.41 -13.96
CA ASN A 146 -13.29 33.65 -13.04
C ASN A 146 -14.15 33.09 -11.90
N ILE A 147 -14.51 31.81 -12.00
CA ILE A 147 -15.44 31.14 -11.10
C ILE A 147 -14.64 30.39 -10.03
N THR A 148 -14.68 30.87 -8.79
CA THR A 148 -14.07 30.23 -7.62
C THR A 148 -15.09 29.34 -6.93
N ASN A 149 -14.73 28.09 -6.68
CA ASN A 149 -15.59 27.03 -6.15
C ASN A 149 -14.91 26.34 -4.98
N THR A 150 -15.69 25.73 -4.08
CA THR A 150 -15.18 24.99 -2.91
C THR A 150 -15.60 23.52 -2.98
N LEU A 151 -14.65 22.62 -2.72
CA LEU A 151 -14.88 21.18 -2.52
C LEU A 151 -14.62 20.82 -1.07
N ASN A 152 -15.45 19.95 -0.49
CA ASN A 152 -15.05 19.05 0.59
C ASN A 152 -14.42 17.80 -0.06
N ILE A 153 -13.29 17.33 0.46
CA ILE A 153 -12.77 15.98 0.20
C ILE A 153 -12.57 15.28 1.54
N THR A 154 -13.25 14.17 1.75
CA THR A 154 -13.28 13.40 2.99
C THR A 154 -12.58 12.07 2.79
N ASN A 155 -11.59 11.75 3.62
CA ASN A 155 -10.85 10.50 3.55
C ASN A 155 -11.32 9.51 4.63
N ASN A 156 -12.15 8.53 4.26
CA ASN A 156 -12.63 7.52 5.23
C ASN A 156 -11.61 6.41 5.54
N ASN A 157 -10.38 6.48 5.00
CA ASN A 157 -9.31 5.52 5.24
C ASN A 157 -8.58 5.78 6.56
N TYR A 158 -7.96 4.72 7.11
CA TYR A 158 -7.09 4.78 8.29
C TYR A 158 -5.64 5.18 7.96
N TYR A 159 -5.36 5.55 6.72
CA TYR A 159 -4.07 6.04 6.23
C TYR A 159 -4.24 7.38 5.50
N SER A 160 -3.15 8.15 5.42
CA SER A 160 -3.14 9.42 4.68
C SER A 160 -3.26 9.18 3.18
N VAL A 161 -3.98 10.06 2.49
CA VAL A 161 -4.17 10.05 1.03
C VAL A 161 -3.60 11.35 0.44
N GLU A 162 -2.95 11.26 -0.72
CA GLU A 162 -2.40 12.40 -1.47
C GLU A 162 -3.41 12.87 -2.53
N VAL A 163 -3.64 14.18 -2.64
CA VAL A 163 -4.43 14.78 -3.74
C VAL A 163 -3.49 15.17 -4.88
N ALA A 164 -3.17 14.18 -5.73
CA ALA A 164 -2.20 14.30 -6.82
C ALA A 164 -2.57 15.36 -7.86
N ASN A 165 -3.86 15.46 -8.24
CA ASN A 165 -4.37 16.58 -9.03
C ASN A 165 -5.88 16.77 -8.86
N ILE A 166 -6.36 17.96 -9.18
CA ILE A 166 -7.78 18.25 -9.44
C ILE A 166 -7.86 18.87 -10.82
N THR A 167 -8.67 18.28 -11.68
CA THR A 167 -9.05 18.87 -12.97
C THR A 167 -10.49 19.34 -12.89
N ALA A 168 -10.75 20.55 -13.41
CA ALA A 168 -12.08 21.14 -13.42
C ALA A 168 -12.39 21.68 -14.80
N GLN A 169 -13.64 21.52 -15.22
CA GLN A 169 -14.18 22.02 -16.47
C GLN A 169 -15.51 22.72 -16.19
N VAL A 170 -15.77 23.81 -16.88
CA VAL A 170 -17.07 24.50 -16.86
C VAL A 170 -17.66 24.43 -18.24
N GLN A 171 -18.89 23.95 -18.34
CA GLN A 171 -19.61 23.83 -19.60
C GLN A 171 -20.84 24.73 -19.61
N PHE A 172 -21.08 25.41 -20.73
CA PHE A 172 -22.32 26.12 -20.99
C PHE A 172 -22.99 25.47 -22.21
N SER A 173 -24.23 25.00 -22.04
CA SER A 173 -24.99 24.30 -23.10
C SER A 173 -24.22 23.13 -23.76
N LYS A 174 -23.45 22.37 -22.96
CA LYS A 174 -22.53 21.27 -23.36
C LYS A 174 -21.23 21.71 -24.06
N THR A 175 -21.03 22.99 -24.35
CA THR A 175 -19.75 23.53 -24.83
C THR A 175 -18.85 23.86 -23.66
N VAL A 176 -17.59 23.37 -23.63
CA VAL A 176 -16.66 23.64 -22.53
C VAL A 176 -16.11 25.06 -22.66
N ILE A 177 -16.53 25.97 -21.77
CA ILE A 177 -16.15 27.39 -21.76
C ILE A 177 -14.93 27.69 -20.89
N GLY A 178 -14.45 26.73 -20.10
CA GLY A 178 -13.16 26.88 -19.40
C GLY A 178 -12.68 25.61 -18.72
N LYS A 179 -11.38 25.56 -18.44
CA LYS A 179 -10.69 24.42 -17.85
C LYS A 179 -9.61 24.89 -16.87
N ALA A 180 -9.48 24.20 -15.75
CA ALA A 180 -8.40 24.39 -14.79
C ALA A 180 -7.79 23.04 -14.39
N ARG A 181 -6.52 23.06 -14.00
CA ARG A 181 -5.83 21.89 -13.44
C ARG A 181 -4.88 22.34 -12.33
N LEU A 182 -5.14 21.85 -11.13
CA LEU A 182 -4.28 22.01 -9.96
C LEU A 182 -3.54 20.68 -9.76
N ASN A 183 -2.25 20.71 -9.44
CA ASN A 183 -1.42 19.50 -9.23
C ASN A 183 -0.74 19.58 -7.86
N ASN A 184 -0.52 18.43 -7.21
CA ASN A 184 0.11 18.27 -5.89
C ASN A 184 -0.43 19.29 -4.87
N ILE A 185 -1.68 19.09 -4.45
CA ILE A 185 -2.44 20.11 -3.71
C ILE A 185 -2.20 19.99 -2.21
N THR A 186 -2.60 18.86 -1.61
CA THR A 186 -2.42 18.56 -0.18
C THR A 186 -2.51 17.06 0.07
N ASN A 187 -1.89 16.60 1.15
CA ASN A 187 -2.23 15.31 1.76
C ASN A 187 -3.38 15.49 2.77
N ILE A 188 -4.34 14.57 2.77
CA ILE A 188 -5.47 14.48 3.71
C ILE A 188 -5.15 13.38 4.74
N GLY A 189 -5.36 13.66 6.03
CA GLY A 189 -5.05 12.70 7.10
C GLY A 189 -5.97 11.47 7.12
N PRO A 190 -5.67 10.46 7.97
CA PRO A 190 -6.61 9.40 8.29
C PRO A 190 -7.90 9.96 8.90
N LEU A 191 -9.07 9.55 8.40
CA LEU A 191 -10.39 10.00 8.88
C LEU A 191 -10.57 11.52 8.91
N ASP A 192 -9.89 12.23 8.01
CA ASP A 192 -9.80 13.70 7.94
C ASP A 192 -10.59 14.25 6.74
N MET A 193 -11.02 15.51 6.82
CA MET A 193 -11.71 16.23 5.75
C MET A 193 -11.02 17.55 5.47
N LYS A 194 -10.74 17.84 4.20
CA LYS A 194 -10.18 19.14 3.78
C LYS A 194 -11.05 19.85 2.79
N GLN A 195 -11.19 21.15 3.00
CA GLN A 195 -11.77 22.07 2.03
C GLN A 195 -10.68 22.59 1.09
N ILE A 196 -10.97 22.53 -0.21
CA ILE A 196 -10.08 22.99 -1.27
C ILE A 196 -10.87 23.95 -2.16
N ASP A 197 -10.41 25.20 -2.20
CA ASP A 197 -10.91 26.19 -3.16
C ASP A 197 -10.17 26.04 -4.49
N TYR A 198 -10.91 26.10 -5.60
CA TYR A 198 -10.35 26.09 -6.95
C TYR A 198 -11.03 27.14 -7.83
N MET A 199 -10.23 27.90 -8.57
CA MET A 199 -10.71 28.88 -9.55
C MET A 199 -10.63 28.28 -10.96
N VAL A 200 -11.72 28.35 -11.72
CA VAL A 200 -11.71 28.07 -13.16
C VAL A 200 -11.83 29.40 -13.93
N PRO A 201 -10.83 29.76 -14.75
CA PRO A 201 -11.01 30.82 -15.73
C PRO A 201 -11.89 30.29 -16.87
N THR A 202 -12.96 31.01 -17.17
CA THR A 202 -13.93 30.64 -18.22
C THR A 202 -14.18 31.84 -19.12
N VAL A 203 -14.39 31.57 -20.42
CA VAL A 203 -14.47 32.58 -21.47
C VAL A 203 -15.70 32.28 -22.33
N ILE A 204 -16.57 33.28 -22.49
CA ILE A 204 -17.74 33.19 -23.35
C ILE A 204 -17.49 34.07 -24.58
N GLN A 205 -17.39 33.44 -25.75
CA GLN A 205 -17.02 34.04 -27.03
C GLN A 205 -17.70 33.30 -28.21
N ASP A 206 -17.37 33.71 -29.44
CA ASP A 206 -17.77 33.05 -30.69
C ASP A 206 -19.28 32.78 -30.80
N GLU A 207 -19.70 31.51 -30.92
CA GLU A 207 -21.10 31.10 -31.02
C GLU A 207 -21.95 31.52 -29.80
N MET A 208 -21.32 31.75 -28.64
CA MET A 208 -21.98 32.19 -27.40
C MET A 208 -21.91 33.71 -27.19
N SER A 209 -21.40 34.48 -28.16
CA SER A 209 -21.26 35.94 -28.06
C SER A 209 -22.58 36.70 -27.85
N TYR A 210 -23.74 36.11 -28.19
CA TYR A 210 -25.06 36.66 -27.85
C TYR A 210 -25.27 36.83 -26.33
N MET A 211 -24.53 36.07 -25.51
CA MET A 211 -24.56 36.18 -24.05
C MET A 211 -23.99 37.52 -23.57
N PHE A 212 -23.10 38.16 -24.34
CA PHE A 212 -22.56 39.49 -24.01
C PHE A 212 -23.68 40.54 -23.90
N ASP A 213 -24.58 40.54 -24.88
CA ASP A 213 -25.68 41.49 -24.94
C ASP A 213 -26.72 41.20 -23.83
N PHE A 214 -26.81 39.97 -23.30
CA PHE A 214 -27.58 39.65 -22.09
C PHE A 214 -26.87 40.15 -20.83
N CYS A 215 -25.64 39.71 -20.57
CA CYS A 215 -24.89 39.99 -19.35
C CYS A 215 -24.61 41.49 -19.12
N THR A 216 -24.57 42.29 -20.18
CA THR A 216 -24.38 43.75 -20.10
C THR A 216 -25.69 44.56 -20.15
N LEU A 217 -26.87 43.91 -20.24
CA LEU A 217 -28.14 44.60 -20.49
C LEU A 217 -28.63 45.39 -19.25
N PRO A 218 -28.71 46.74 -19.30
CA PRO A 218 -29.01 47.57 -18.12
C PRO A 218 -30.50 47.55 -17.71
N SER A 219 -31.39 47.00 -18.53
CA SER A 219 -32.80 46.78 -18.17
C SER A 219 -33.02 45.57 -17.28
N ILE A 220 -32.04 44.65 -17.23
CA ILE A 220 -32.03 43.47 -16.36
C ILE A 220 -31.10 43.76 -15.18
N LYS A 221 -31.51 43.38 -13.97
CA LYS A 221 -30.73 43.58 -12.72
C LYS A 221 -30.05 42.32 -12.18
N VAL A 222 -30.27 41.18 -12.82
CA VAL A 222 -29.81 39.86 -12.38
C VAL A 222 -29.47 39.05 -13.62
N HIS A 223 -28.19 38.78 -13.85
CA HIS A 223 -27.68 38.17 -15.08
C HIS A 223 -27.20 36.74 -14.82
N ASN A 224 -28.04 35.96 -14.15
CA ASN A 224 -27.73 34.57 -13.79
C ASN A 224 -27.79 33.64 -15.01
N ILE A 225 -26.65 33.06 -15.38
CA ILE A 225 -26.52 31.96 -16.34
C ILE A 225 -26.41 30.62 -15.62
N VAL A 226 -26.86 29.53 -16.25
CA VAL A 226 -26.67 28.17 -15.73
C VAL A 226 -25.43 27.56 -16.38
N VAL A 227 -24.46 27.16 -15.57
CA VAL A 227 -23.27 26.41 -16.01
C VAL A 227 -23.24 25.02 -15.39
N MET A 228 -22.67 24.06 -16.11
CA MET A 228 -22.36 22.73 -15.61
C MET A 228 -20.92 22.73 -15.11
N MET A 229 -20.75 22.59 -13.80
CA MET A 229 -19.47 22.35 -13.15
C MET A 229 -19.17 20.86 -13.22
N GLN A 230 -18.04 20.50 -13.83
CA GLN A 230 -17.50 19.13 -13.83
C GLN A 230 -16.14 19.16 -13.16
N VAL A 231 -15.91 18.32 -12.16
CA VAL A 231 -14.65 18.24 -11.42
C VAL A 231 -14.23 16.78 -11.26
N THR A 232 -12.97 16.48 -11.56
CA THR A 232 -12.36 15.16 -11.36
C THR A 232 -11.14 15.31 -10.46
N VAL A 233 -11.23 14.72 -9.28
CA VAL A 233 -10.15 14.61 -8.30
C VAL A 233 -9.39 13.32 -8.58
N THR A 234 -8.05 13.42 -8.70
CA THR A 234 -7.17 12.25 -8.70
C THR A 234 -6.48 12.14 -7.34
N THR A 235 -6.68 11.01 -6.66
CA THR A 235 -6.02 10.69 -5.38
C THR A 235 -5.02 9.56 -5.54
N SER A 236 -3.96 9.58 -4.75
CA SER A 236 -2.93 8.54 -4.68
C SER A 236 -2.77 8.01 -3.25
N TYR A 237 -2.70 6.68 -3.12
CA TYR A 237 -2.50 6.00 -1.85
C TYR A 237 -1.94 4.59 -2.06
N LEU A 238 -1.03 4.15 -1.19
CA LEU A 238 -0.43 2.80 -1.20
C LEU A 238 0.13 2.33 -2.57
N GLY A 239 0.54 3.26 -3.44
CA GLY A 239 1.02 2.97 -4.80
C GLY A 239 -0.07 2.83 -5.87
N HIS A 240 -1.34 2.89 -5.47
CA HIS A 240 -2.49 3.01 -6.38
C HIS A 240 -2.89 4.47 -6.58
N SER A 241 -3.62 4.72 -7.67
CA SER A 241 -4.30 6.00 -7.90
C SER A 241 -5.74 5.76 -8.36
N GLU A 242 -6.64 6.64 -7.90
CA GLU A 242 -8.07 6.61 -8.14
C GLU A 242 -8.52 7.97 -8.71
N GLN A 243 -9.60 7.97 -9.49
CA GLN A 243 -10.18 9.19 -10.06
C GLN A 243 -11.68 9.23 -9.78
N ILE A 244 -12.10 10.29 -9.09
CA ILE A 244 -13.50 10.51 -8.68
C ILE A 244 -13.99 11.77 -9.38
N SER A 245 -15.00 11.62 -10.24
CA SER A 245 -15.62 12.71 -11.01
C SER A 245 -17.01 13.05 -10.49
N GLN A 246 -17.28 14.35 -10.27
CA GLN A 246 -18.57 14.86 -9.86
C GLN A 246 -19.03 15.99 -10.79
N GLU A 247 -20.34 16.04 -11.03
CA GLU A 247 -20.98 16.99 -11.94
C GLU A 247 -22.17 17.66 -11.25
N ARG A 248 -22.28 18.99 -11.36
CA ARG A 248 -23.39 19.77 -10.76
C ARG A 248 -23.72 20.98 -11.63
N TYR A 249 -25.00 21.25 -11.83
CA TYR A 249 -25.46 22.51 -12.43
C TYR A 249 -25.50 23.60 -11.36
N GLN A 250 -24.99 24.78 -11.68
CA GLN A 250 -24.91 25.92 -10.77
C GLN A 250 -25.31 27.21 -11.51
N TYR A 251 -25.99 28.11 -10.79
CA TYR A 251 -26.27 29.46 -11.29
C TYR A 251 -25.07 30.37 -11.01
N VAL A 252 -24.63 31.13 -12.00
CA VAL A 252 -23.51 32.07 -11.94
C VAL A 252 -24.00 33.42 -12.46
N ASP A 253 -23.81 34.49 -11.70
CA ASP A 253 -24.06 35.84 -12.20
C ASP A 253 -22.94 36.25 -13.16
N CYS A 254 -23.31 36.67 -14.37
CA CYS A 254 -22.40 37.23 -15.36
C CYS A 254 -22.49 38.76 -15.47
N GLY A 255 -23.23 39.44 -14.58
CA GLY A 255 -23.44 40.89 -14.60
C GLY A 255 -22.58 41.67 -13.60
N GLY A 256 -22.54 41.24 -12.34
CA GLY A 256 -21.82 41.93 -11.26
C GLY A 256 -20.31 41.68 -11.27
N ASN A 257 -19.50 42.74 -11.26
CA ASN A 257 -18.02 42.69 -11.24
C ASN A 257 -17.43 41.67 -10.26
N THR A 258 -18.04 41.51 -9.08
CA THR A 258 -17.75 40.40 -8.17
C THR A 258 -19.02 40.02 -7.42
N THR A 259 -19.44 38.77 -7.54
CA THR A 259 -20.50 38.19 -6.70
C THR A 259 -19.92 37.16 -5.75
N TYR A 260 -20.40 37.17 -4.51
CA TYR A 260 -20.15 36.11 -3.53
C TYR A 260 -21.44 35.32 -3.40
N GLN A 261 -21.42 34.05 -3.77
CA GLN A 261 -22.48 33.13 -3.37
C GLN A 261 -22.04 32.55 -2.03
N LEU A 262 -22.78 32.89 -0.97
CA LEU A 262 -22.72 32.09 0.25
C LEU A 262 -23.28 30.71 -0.12
N GLY A 263 -22.62 29.63 0.32
CA GLY A 263 -22.93 28.23 -0.05
C GLY A 263 -24.24 27.71 0.57
N GLN A 264 -25.33 28.45 0.41
CA GLN A 264 -26.65 28.15 0.95
C GLN A 264 -27.36 27.14 0.03
N SER A 265 -26.83 25.92 0.01
CA SER A 265 -27.49 24.74 -0.58
C SER A 265 -28.66 24.28 0.30
N GLU A 266 -29.53 25.21 0.68
CA GLU A 266 -30.84 24.87 1.22
C GLU A 266 -31.66 24.21 0.13
N TYR A 267 -32.24 23.06 0.46
CA TYR A 267 -33.11 22.33 -0.44
C TYR A 267 -34.33 23.20 -0.77
N LEU A 268 -34.38 23.74 -1.99
CA LEU A 268 -35.62 24.28 -2.55
C LEU A 268 -36.56 23.09 -2.78
N ASN A 269 -37.27 22.69 -1.72
CA ASN A 269 -38.26 21.63 -1.74
C ASN A 269 -39.39 22.01 -2.71
N VAL A 270 -39.24 21.56 -3.97
CA VAL A 270 -40.26 21.74 -5.00
C VAL A 270 -41.54 21.09 -4.50
N LEU A 271 -42.59 21.91 -4.35
CA LEU A 271 -43.89 21.48 -3.86
C LEU A 271 -44.39 20.26 -4.64
N GLN A 272 -44.56 19.15 -3.92
CA GLN A 272 -45.17 17.94 -4.45
C GLN A 272 -46.63 18.26 -4.78
N PRO A 273 -47.10 18.06 -6.03
CA PRO A 273 -48.46 18.41 -6.40
C PRO A 273 -49.48 17.52 -5.67
N PRO A 274 -50.62 18.06 -5.21
CA PRO A 274 -51.68 17.25 -4.64
C PRO A 274 -52.32 16.34 -5.70
N GLN A 275 -52.83 15.20 -5.24
CA GLN A 275 -53.74 14.31 -5.98
C GLN A 275 -55.20 14.73 -5.77
#